data_AF-A0AB37ZDH6-F1
#
_entry.id   AF-A0AB37ZDH6-F1
#
_cell.length_a   1.000
_cell.length_b   1.000
_cell.length_c   1.000
_cell.angle_alpha   90.00
_cell.angle_beta   90.00
_cell.angle_gamma   90.00
#
_symmetry.space_group_name_H-M   'P 1'
#
loop_
_entity.id
_entity.type
_entity.pdbx_description
1 polymer ?
#
loop_
_entity_poly.entity_id
_entity_poly.type
_entity_poly.pdbx_seq_one_letter_code
_entity_poly.pdbx_strand_id
1 'polypeptide(L)' 'MRSEDKATPDALPEGWTEAYPGGMATRNHPTLGGIIDKTIVGGRWFVVFHHDDLQPVEDLDSRAEAFAAFFAAIERIEQ' A
#
# COMPACT_ATOMS: atom_id res chain seq x y z
N MET A 1 -17.41 28.85 -11.26
CA MET A 1 -16.44 28.52 -12.32
C MET A 1 -15.89 27.14 -11.98
N ARG A 2 -16.08 26.15 -12.87
CA ARG A 2 -15.55 24.78 -12.75
C ARG A 2 -14.09 24.84 -12.29
N SER A 3 -13.74 24.14 -11.23
CA SER A 3 -12.37 23.66 -11.06
C SER A 3 -12.45 22.17 -11.33
N GLU A 4 -11.76 21.76 -12.39
CA GLU A 4 -11.74 20.40 -12.91
C GLU A 4 -11.33 19.40 -11.81
N ASP A 5 -12.22 18.44 -11.54
CA ASP A 5 -11.88 17.13 -10.99
C ASP A 5 -10.88 16.48 -11.94
N LYS A 6 -9.59 16.80 -11.75
CA LYS A 6 -8.49 16.05 -12.32
C LYS A 6 -8.58 14.68 -11.67
N ALA A 7 -9.20 13.72 -12.37
CA ALA A 7 -9.09 12.31 -12.05
C ALA A 7 -7.60 12.01 -11.83
N THR A 8 -7.19 11.87 -10.57
CA THR A 8 -5.82 11.56 -10.18
C THR A 8 -5.60 10.09 -10.53
N PRO A 9 -4.67 9.75 -11.44
CA PRO A 9 -4.42 8.38 -11.86
C PRO A 9 -3.72 7.52 -10.77
N ASP A 10 -3.82 7.92 -9.50
CA ASP A 10 -3.15 7.38 -8.32
C ASP A 10 -4.11 7.30 -7.12
N ALA A 11 -5.43 7.25 -7.38
CA ALA A 11 -6.43 7.16 -6.33
C ALA A 11 -6.20 5.87 -5.51
N LEU A 12 -5.95 6.05 -4.21
CA LEU A 12 -5.81 4.95 -3.28
C LEU A 12 -7.09 4.09 -3.23
N PRO A 13 -6.96 2.77 -3.02
CA PRO A 13 -8.11 1.90 -2.81
C PRO A 13 -8.91 2.33 -1.58
N GLU A 14 -10.19 1.97 -1.52
CA GLU A 14 -11.05 2.28 -0.37
C GLU A 14 -10.45 1.74 0.95
N GLY A 15 -10.41 2.60 1.97
CA GLY A 15 -9.81 2.28 3.27
C GLY A 15 -8.29 2.48 3.36
N TRP A 16 -7.65 2.99 2.31
CA TRP A 16 -6.25 3.42 2.34
C TRP A 16 -6.13 4.93 2.48
N THR A 17 -5.12 5.36 3.21
CA THR A 17 -4.69 6.76 3.31
C THR A 17 -3.21 6.86 2.99
N GLU A 18 -2.76 7.95 2.37
CA GLU A 18 -1.33 8.22 2.15
C GLU A 18 -0.91 9.50 2.87
N ALA A 19 0.33 9.54 3.35
CA ALA A 19 0.90 10.73 3.98
C ALA A 19 1.11 11.87 2.97
N TYR A 20 1.45 11.53 1.74
CA TYR A 20 1.54 12.42 0.58
C TYR A 20 1.41 11.59 -0.71
N PRO A 21 1.00 12.18 -1.85
CA PRO A 21 0.86 11.46 -3.11
C PRO A 21 2.13 10.70 -3.51
N GLY A 22 2.02 9.37 -3.65
CA GLY A 22 3.14 8.49 -3.99
C GLY A 22 4.13 8.25 -2.83
N GLY A 23 3.72 8.56 -1.60
CA GLY A 23 4.47 8.31 -0.37
C GLY A 23 3.99 7.06 0.38
N MET A 24 4.21 7.08 1.69
CA MET A 24 3.73 6.07 2.61
C MET A 24 2.21 5.96 2.54
N ALA A 25 1.72 4.76 2.23
CA ALA A 25 0.32 4.40 2.24
C ALA A 25 0.03 3.48 3.42
N THR A 26 -1.09 3.70 4.09
CA THR A 26 -1.51 2.97 5.28
C THR A 26 -2.95 2.51 5.13
N ARG A 27 -3.21 1.24 5.42
CA ARG A 27 -4.55 0.66 5.47
C ARG A 27 -4.97 0.48 6.92
N ASN A 28 -5.94 1.28 7.35
CA ASN A 28 -6.49 1.18 8.70
C ASN A 28 -7.58 0.10 8.77
N HIS A 29 -7.16 -1.17 8.79
CA HIS A 29 -8.05 -2.31 8.94
C HIS A 29 -7.61 -3.16 10.15
N PRO A 30 -8.53 -3.58 11.04
CA PRO A 30 -8.18 -4.19 12.32
C PRO A 30 -7.40 -5.51 12.21
N THR A 31 -7.63 -6.27 11.14
CA THR A 31 -7.01 -7.60 10.95
C THR A 31 -6.13 -7.63 9.71
N LEU A 32 -6.67 -7.21 8.57
CA LEU A 32 -6.01 -7.19 7.27
C LEU A 32 -5.34 -5.84 6.95
N GLY A 33 -4.99 -5.05 7.96
CA GLY A 33 -4.35 -3.74 7.79
C GLY A 33 -2.89 -3.86 7.37
N GLY A 34 -2.26 -2.72 7.10
CA GLY A 34 -0.82 -2.69 6.81
C GLY A 34 -0.29 -1.35 6.36
N ILE A 35 1.00 -1.32 6.10
CA ILE A 35 1.75 -0.14 5.66
C ILE A 35 2.52 -0.52 4.40
N ILE A 36 2.47 0.35 3.40
CA ILE A 36 3.29 0.30 2.20
C ILE A 36 4.14 1.56 2.19
N ASP A 37 5.45 1.42 2.21
CA ASP A 37 6.36 2.56 2.17
C ASP A 37 7.65 2.17 1.43
N LYS A 38 8.52 3.15 1.20
CA LYS A 38 9.83 2.95 0.60
C LYS A 38 10.95 3.12 1.62
N THR A 39 11.96 2.27 1.53
CA THR A 39 13.15 2.39 2.37
C THR A 39 13.84 3.72 2.10
N ILE A 40 14.26 4.40 3.16
CA ILE A 40 15.03 5.64 3.05
C ILE A 40 16.35 5.37 2.31
N VAL A 41 16.97 4.22 2.59
CA VAL A 41 18.20 3.76 1.93
C VAL A 41 17.83 2.82 0.79
N GLY A 42 18.14 3.21 -0.45
CA GLY A 42 17.91 2.39 -1.65
C GLY A 42 16.57 2.62 -2.35
N GLY A 43 15.59 3.23 -1.69
CA GLY A 43 14.31 3.61 -2.32
C GLY A 43 13.45 2.42 -2.75
N ARG A 44 13.71 1.22 -2.20
CA ARG A 44 12.91 0.02 -2.48
C ARG A 44 11.62 0.07 -1.69
N TRP A 45 10.55 -0.43 -2.27
CA TRP A 45 9.27 -0.53 -1.60
C TRP A 45 9.21 -1.76 -0.71
N PHE A 46 8.49 -1.62 0.40
CA PHE A 46 8.21 -2.69 1.33
C PHE A 46 6.77 -2.60 1.83
N VAL A 47 6.29 -3.73 2.33
CA VAL A 47 4.93 -3.95 2.79
C VAL A 47 5.01 -4.62 4.15
N VAL A 48 4.39 -3.98 5.15
CA VAL A 48 4.23 -4.55 6.49
C VAL A 48 2.75 -4.82 6.72
N PHE A 49 2.43 -6.05 7.10
CA PHE A 49 1.07 -6.46 7.40
C PHE A 49 0.80 -6.33 8.91
N HIS A 50 -0.45 -6.03 9.25
CA HIS A 50 -0.91 -6.12 10.64
C HIS A 50 -1.18 -7.58 11.05
N HIS A 51 -1.45 -8.46 10.10
CA HIS A 51 -1.76 -9.86 10.37
C HIS A 51 -0.50 -10.65 10.78
N ASP A 52 -0.51 -11.32 11.93
CA ASP A 52 0.66 -12.03 12.48
C ASP A 52 1.18 -13.17 11.58
N ASP A 53 0.28 -13.85 10.86
CA ASP A 53 0.66 -14.94 9.95
C ASP A 53 1.26 -14.45 8.61
N LEU A 54 1.20 -13.15 8.32
CA LEU A 54 1.76 -12.58 7.09
C LEU A 54 3.15 -12.01 7.35
N GLN A 55 4.12 -12.52 6.60
CA GLN A 55 5.48 -11.97 6.62
C GLN A 55 5.55 -10.68 5.81
N PRO A 56 6.33 -9.68 6.27
CA PRO A 56 6.57 -8.47 5.50
C PRO A 56 7.23 -8.81 4.15
N VAL A 57 6.86 -8.06 3.12
CA VAL A 57 7.46 -8.18 1.79
C VAL A 57 8.36 -6.98 1.59
N GLU A 58 9.62 -7.22 1.26
CA GLU A 58 10.64 -6.17 1.08
C GLU A 58 11.23 -6.25 -0.34
N ASP A 59 12.12 -5.32 -0.64
CA ASP A 59 12.91 -5.30 -1.88
C ASP A 59 12.10 -5.18 -3.19
N LEU A 60 11.01 -4.43 -3.17
CA LEU A 60 10.17 -4.20 -4.35
C LEU A 60 10.62 -2.96 -5.13
N ASP A 61 10.54 -3.00 -6.45
CA ASP A 61 11.06 -1.92 -7.31
C ASP A 61 10.04 -0.78 -7.50
N SER A 62 8.75 -1.06 -7.30
CA SER A 62 7.70 -0.06 -7.53
C SER A 62 6.56 -0.09 -6.50
N ARG A 63 5.87 1.05 -6.39
CA ARG A 63 4.63 1.18 -5.62
C ARG A 63 3.60 0.14 -6.05
N ALA A 64 3.42 -0.03 -7.37
CA ALA A 64 2.44 -0.96 -7.92
C ALA A 64 2.74 -2.42 -7.50
N GLU A 65 4.01 -2.82 -7.50
CA GLU A 65 4.42 -4.14 -7.00
C GLU A 65 4.13 -4.30 -5.50
N ALA A 66 4.34 -3.26 -4.69
CA ALA A 66 4.03 -3.30 -3.27
C ALA A 66 2.53 -3.46 -3.00
N PHE A 67 1.68 -2.75 -3.72
CA PHE A 67 0.24 -2.95 -3.64
C PHE A 67 -0.16 -4.35 -4.13
N ALA A 68 0.40 -4.82 -5.24
CA ALA A 68 0.11 -6.16 -5.76
C ALA A 68 0.52 -7.26 -4.76
N ALA A 69 1.70 -7.14 -4.14
CA ALA A 69 2.17 -8.06 -3.12
C ALA A 69 1.25 -8.04 -1.88
N PHE A 70 0.79 -6.86 -1.47
CA PHE A 70 -0.16 -6.73 -0.39
C PHE A 70 -1.48 -7.47 -0.68
N PHE A 71 -2.12 -7.18 -1.82
CA PHE A 71 -3.39 -7.81 -2.17
C PHE A 71 -3.26 -9.32 -2.33
N ALA A 72 -2.20 -9.79 -2.98
CA ALA A 72 -1.95 -11.23 -3.13
C ALA A 72 -1.69 -11.94 -1.78
N ALA A 73 -1.19 -11.23 -0.76
CA ALA A 73 -1.05 -11.78 0.58
C ALA A 73 -2.39 -11.84 1.31
N ILE A 74 -3.20 -10.78 1.24
CA ILE A 74 -4.53 -10.72 1.85
C ILE A 74 -5.47 -11.75 1.22
N GLU A 75 -5.48 -11.89 -0.11
CA GLU A 75 -6.30 -12.89 -0.82
C GLU A 75 -6.01 -14.33 -0.38
N ARG A 76 -4.79 -14.62 0.10
CA ARG A 76 -4.44 -15.95 0.64
C ARG A 76 -4.99 -16.20 2.04
N ILE A 77 -5.25 -15.13 2.80
CA ILE A 77 -5.85 -15.21 4.15
C ILE A 77 -7.38 -15.26 4.07
N GLU A 78 -7.97 -14.62 3.06
CA GLU A 78 -9.42 -14.64 2.85
C GLU A 78 -9.94 -15.96 2.22
N GLN A 79 -9.05 -16.89 1.85
CA GLN A 79 -9.38 -18.24 1.35
C GLN A 79 -9.54 -19.25 2.48
#